data_AF-A0A1H8ZRE6-F1
#
_entry.id   AF-A0A1H8ZRE6-F1
#
_cell.length_a   1.000
_cell.length_b   1.000
_cell.length_c   1.000
_cell.angle_alpha   90.00
_cell.angle_beta   90.00
_cell.angle_gamma   90.00
#
_symmetry.space_group_name_H-M   'P 1'
#
loop_
_entity.id
_entity.type
_entity.pdbx_description
1 polymer ?
#
loop_
_entity_poly.entity_id
_entity_poly.type
_entity_poly.pdbx_seq_one_letter_code
_entity_poly.pdbx_strand_id
1 'polypeptide(L)'
;MEYNPTAYYTIAQIAITLTGFIAVLVAIQHEDNKFSRLAVVTIFGTTGGALIFAFVPDLLLNIVKDNTAWRIACGTFGLYHLALIFNHQIRQLQFRKNTPTQLLIVILSIFPVIFLKIAVGFGFFLNHANEIFLLGLVWCIFIPLYLFSLIILAYTKQKTD
;
A
#
# COMPACT_ATOMS: atom_id res chain seq x y z
N MET A 1 2.03 2.69 -24.93
CA MET A 1 3.18 3.13 -24.13
C MET A 1 3.97 1.90 -23.73
N GLU A 2 5.30 1.98 -23.71
CA GLU A 2 6.16 0.82 -23.47
C GLU A 2 6.13 0.43 -21.99
N TYR A 3 5.67 -0.79 -21.71
CA TYR A 3 5.67 -1.35 -20.37
C TYR A 3 7.11 -1.55 -19.90
N ASN A 4 7.49 -0.92 -18.78
CA ASN A 4 8.84 -1.03 -18.22
C ASN A 4 8.85 -1.92 -16.97
N PRO A 5 9.21 -3.22 -17.10
CA PRO A 5 9.23 -4.16 -15.98
C PRO A 5 10.23 -3.79 -14.87
N THR A 6 11.31 -3.04 -15.19
CA THR A 6 12.37 -2.72 -14.22
C THR A 6 11.89 -1.86 -13.05
N ALA A 7 10.94 -0.95 -13.28
CA ALA A 7 10.35 -0.14 -12.22
C ALA A 7 9.59 -1.00 -11.19
N TYR A 8 8.87 -2.02 -11.67
CA TYR A 8 8.13 -2.95 -10.81
C TYR A 8 9.05 -3.84 -9.99
N TYR A 9 10.13 -4.37 -10.59
CA TYR A 9 11.13 -5.15 -9.85
C TYR A 9 11.83 -4.31 -8.79
N THR A 10 12.14 -3.04 -9.08
CA THR A 10 12.73 -2.13 -8.10
C THR A 10 11.79 -1.91 -6.91
N ILE A 11 10.50 -1.69 -7.17
CA ILE A 11 9.47 -1.58 -6.12
C ILE A 11 9.39 -2.87 -5.31
N ALA A 12 9.41 -4.04 -5.95
CA ALA A 12 9.40 -5.32 -5.25
C ALA A 12 10.62 -5.46 -4.31
N GLN A 13 11.82 -5.09 -4.77
CA GLN A 13 13.03 -5.10 -3.94
C GLN A 13 12.92 -4.16 -2.74
N ILE A 14 12.37 -2.96 -2.94
CA ILE A 14 12.10 -2.00 -1.86
C ILE A 14 11.09 -2.61 -0.87
N ALA A 15 10.01 -3.21 -1.36
CA ALA A 15 8.99 -3.84 -0.53
C ALA A 15 9.53 -5.01 0.31
N ILE A 16 10.39 -5.85 -0.27
CA ILE A 16 11.11 -6.93 0.46
C ILE A 16 11.96 -6.33 1.57
N THR A 17 12.77 -5.33 1.23
CA THR A 17 13.68 -4.66 2.17
C THR A 17 12.90 -4.07 3.35
N LEU A 18 11.82 -3.35 3.07
CA LEU A 18 10.93 -2.80 4.10
C LEU A 18 10.33 -3.90 4.97
N THR A 19 9.80 -4.96 4.36
CA THR A 19 9.22 -6.09 5.11
C THR A 19 10.23 -6.71 6.06
N GLY A 20 11.49 -6.89 5.62
CA GLY A 20 12.59 -7.38 6.45
C GLY A 20 12.91 -6.46 7.63
N PHE A 21 13.03 -5.14 7.39
CA PHE A 21 13.26 -4.17 8.45
C PHE A 21 12.13 -4.10 9.48
N ILE A 22 10.89 -4.21 9.04
CA ILE A 22 9.72 -4.20 9.93
C ILE A 22 9.67 -5.47 10.78
N ALA A 23 9.99 -6.64 10.21
CA ALA A 23 10.10 -7.88 10.98
C ALA A 23 11.17 -7.76 12.10
N VAL A 24 12.32 -7.15 11.80
CA VAL A 24 13.37 -6.89 12.80
C VAL A 24 12.90 -5.94 13.88
N LEU A 25 12.24 -4.83 13.54
CA LEU A 25 11.70 -3.89 14.54
C LEU A 25 10.66 -4.54 15.45
N VAL A 26 9.76 -5.35 14.88
CA VAL A 26 8.76 -6.08 15.66
C VAL A 26 9.42 -7.08 16.61
N ALA A 27 10.49 -7.75 16.17
CA ALA A 27 11.25 -8.64 17.03
C ALA A 27 11.93 -7.89 18.18
N ILE A 28 12.51 -6.71 17.93
CA ILE A 28 13.17 -5.87 18.94
C ILE A 28 12.17 -5.29 19.95
N GLN A 29 10.99 -4.84 19.51
CA GLN A 29 9.98 -4.24 20.38
C GLN A 29 9.02 -5.24 21.03
N HIS A 30 9.23 -6.55 20.87
CA HIS A 30 8.33 -7.58 21.39
C HIS A 30 8.15 -7.50 22.91
N GLU A 31 9.14 -6.98 23.64
CA GLU A 31 9.10 -6.88 25.10
C GLU A 31 8.33 -5.65 25.62
N ASP A 32 8.16 -4.60 24.81
CA ASP A 32 7.72 -3.29 25.32
C ASP A 32 6.19 -3.07 25.29
N ASN A 33 5.39 -3.98 24.71
CA ASN A 33 3.92 -3.91 24.57
C ASN A 33 3.32 -2.60 23.98
N LYS A 34 4.14 -1.60 23.65
CA LYS A 34 3.73 -0.29 23.12
C LYS A 34 3.50 -0.30 21.62
N PHE A 35 3.90 -1.37 20.92
CA PHE A 35 3.73 -1.44 19.47
C PHE A 35 2.32 -1.88 19.10
N SER A 36 1.58 -0.98 18.42
CA SER A 36 0.23 -1.30 17.98
C SER A 36 0.24 -2.46 16.99
N ARG A 37 -0.28 -3.63 17.39
CA ARG A 37 -0.46 -4.82 16.54
C ARG A 37 -1.12 -4.48 15.20
N LEU A 38 -1.95 -3.45 15.17
CA LEU A 38 -2.59 -2.98 13.95
C LEU A 38 -1.64 -2.25 13.00
N ALA A 39 -0.68 -1.48 13.52
CA ALA A 39 0.36 -0.84 12.70
C ALA A 39 1.20 -1.90 12.00
N VAL A 40 1.61 -2.96 12.72
CA VAL A 40 2.29 -4.14 12.15
C VAL A 40 1.50 -4.72 10.99
N VAL A 41 0.24 -5.09 11.23
CA VAL A 41 -0.61 -5.74 10.22
C VAL A 41 -0.83 -4.83 9.01
N THR A 42 -0.96 -3.53 9.24
CA THR A 42 -1.14 -2.55 8.16
C THR A 42 0.10 -2.46 7.30
N ILE A 43 1.28 -2.34 7.93
CA ILE A 43 2.57 -2.30 7.27
C ILE A 43 2.79 -3.57 6.43
N PHE A 44 2.64 -4.75 7.05
CA PHE A 44 2.78 -6.04 6.35
C PHE A 44 1.78 -6.20 5.21
N GLY A 45 0.53 -5.76 5.41
CA GLY A 45 -0.46 -5.73 4.34
C GLY A 45 0.01 -4.85 3.18
N THR A 46 0.41 -3.61 3.44
CA THR A 46 0.86 -2.70 2.38
C THR A 46 2.13 -3.16 1.66
N THR A 47 3.15 -3.65 2.38
CA THR A 47 4.39 -4.11 1.76
C THR A 47 4.22 -5.45 1.05
N GLY A 48 3.46 -6.38 1.64
CA GLY A 48 3.11 -7.66 1.00
C GLY A 48 2.27 -7.47 -0.25
N GLY A 49 1.34 -6.51 -0.21
CA GLY A 49 0.59 -6.07 -1.39
C GLY A 49 1.51 -5.54 -2.49
N ALA A 50 2.40 -4.60 -2.18
CA ALA A 50 3.37 -4.07 -3.15
C ALA A 50 4.23 -5.18 -3.77
N LEU A 51 4.68 -6.13 -2.96
CA LEU A 51 5.47 -7.27 -3.40
C LEU A 51 4.70 -8.12 -4.40
N ILE A 52 3.49 -8.57 -4.06
CA ILE A 52 2.70 -9.47 -4.91
C ILE A 52 2.28 -8.74 -6.18
N PHE A 53 1.73 -7.54 -6.05
CA PHE A 53 1.16 -6.79 -7.18
C PHE A 53 2.21 -6.25 -8.14
N ALA A 54 3.48 -6.11 -7.74
CA ALA A 54 4.55 -5.77 -8.69
C ALA A 54 4.69 -6.79 -9.83
N PHE A 55 4.40 -8.08 -9.59
CA PHE A 55 4.53 -9.14 -10.60
C PHE A 55 3.21 -9.43 -11.35
N VAL A 56 2.08 -8.92 -10.87
CA VAL A 56 0.75 -9.24 -11.42
C VAL A 56 0.58 -8.79 -12.89
N PRO A 57 0.98 -7.56 -13.28
CA PRO A 57 0.91 -7.14 -14.68
C PRO A 57 1.72 -8.05 -15.60
N ASP A 58 2.96 -8.34 -15.23
CA ASP A 58 3.87 -9.23 -15.97
C ASP A 58 3.25 -10.61 -16.19
N LEU A 59 2.71 -11.22 -15.13
CA LEU A 59 2.06 -12.53 -15.22
C LEU A 59 0.85 -12.49 -16.16
N LEU A 60 0.01 -11.47 -16.06
CA LEU A 60 -1.23 -11.37 -16.85
C LEU A 60 -0.96 -11.05 -18.32
N LEU A 61 0.03 -10.20 -18.62
CA LEU A 61 0.41 -9.84 -19.99
C LEU A 61 0.89 -11.06 -20.80
N ASN A 62 1.38 -12.11 -20.13
CA ASN A 62 1.76 -13.38 -20.76
C ASN A 62 0.58 -14.34 -21.02
N ILE A 63 -0.60 -14.08 -20.45
CA ILE A 63 -1.75 -15.00 -20.48
C ILE A 63 -2.93 -14.41 -21.24
N VAL A 64 -3.17 -13.11 -21.12
CA VAL A 64 -4.33 -12.41 -21.69
C VAL A 64 -3.94 -11.17 -22.48
N LYS A 65 -4.88 -10.63 -23.26
CA LYS A 65 -4.68 -9.38 -24.02
C LYS A 65 -4.32 -8.22 -23.10
N ASP A 66 -3.46 -7.31 -23.56
CA ASP A 66 -2.93 -6.15 -22.82
C ASP A 66 -4.02 -5.37 -22.06
N ASN A 67 -5.07 -4.90 -22.75
CA ASN A 67 -6.19 -4.20 -22.10
C ASN A 67 -6.87 -5.03 -20.99
N THR A 68 -7.01 -6.34 -21.18
CA THR A 68 -7.60 -7.22 -20.17
C THR A 68 -6.67 -7.42 -18.99
N ALA A 69 -5.36 -7.57 -19.23
CA ALA A 69 -4.34 -7.69 -18.19
C ALA A 69 -4.36 -6.46 -17.27
N TRP A 70 -4.35 -5.26 -17.83
CA TRP A 70 -4.39 -4.01 -17.06
C TRP A 70 -5.67 -3.82 -16.26
N ARG A 71 -6.82 -4.19 -16.83
CA ARG A 71 -8.10 -4.15 -16.10
C ARG A 71 -8.07 -5.06 -14.88
N ILE A 72 -7.63 -6.30 -15.07
CA ILE A 72 -7.55 -7.27 -13.97
C ILE A 72 -6.54 -6.80 -12.93
N ALA A 73 -5.33 -6.39 -13.35
CA ALA A 73 -4.28 -5.92 -12.45
C ALA A 73 -4.75 -4.72 -11.62
N CYS A 74 -5.18 -3.63 -12.27
CA CYS A 74 -5.65 -2.44 -11.56
C CYS A 74 -6.90 -2.71 -10.72
N GLY A 75 -7.87 -3.46 -11.23
CA GLY A 75 -9.10 -3.77 -10.52
C GLY A 75 -8.85 -4.57 -9.25
N THR A 76 -8.10 -5.66 -9.34
CA THR A 76 -7.74 -6.50 -8.18
C THR A 76 -6.88 -5.74 -7.19
N PHE A 77 -5.94 -4.92 -7.65
CA PHE A 77 -5.09 -4.11 -6.77
C PHE A 77 -5.89 -3.00 -6.07
N GLY A 78 -6.85 -2.36 -6.77
CA GLY A 78 -7.76 -1.38 -6.19
C GLY A 78 -8.65 -2.00 -5.10
N LEU A 79 -9.21 -3.18 -5.35
CA LEU A 79 -10.00 -3.92 -4.35
C LEU A 79 -9.15 -4.34 -3.14
N TYR A 80 -7.92 -4.77 -3.37
CA TYR A 80 -6.99 -5.11 -2.31
C TYR A 80 -6.72 -3.92 -1.38
N HIS A 81 -6.43 -2.73 -1.94
CA HIS A 81 -6.29 -1.52 -1.14
C HIS A 81 -7.57 -1.14 -0.39
N LEU A 82 -8.73 -1.30 -1.02
CA LEU A 82 -10.00 -1.01 -0.38
C LEU A 82 -10.21 -1.92 0.84
N ALA A 83 -9.91 -3.20 0.72
CA ALA A 83 -9.96 -4.16 1.81
C ALA A 83 -9.00 -3.78 2.95
N LEU A 84 -7.76 -3.39 2.64
CA LEU A 84 -6.79 -2.95 3.65
C LEU A 84 -7.29 -1.74 4.44
N ILE A 85 -7.80 -0.73 3.74
CA ILE A 85 -8.28 0.51 4.36
C ILE A 85 -9.54 0.26 5.18
N PHE A 86 -10.48 -0.49 4.63
CA PHE A 86 -11.70 -0.84 5.36
C PHE A 86 -11.39 -1.62 6.64
N ASN A 87 -10.51 -2.63 6.56
CA ASN A 87 -10.05 -3.39 7.72
C ASN A 87 -9.33 -2.49 8.75
N HIS A 88 -8.48 -1.56 8.29
CA HIS A 88 -7.79 -0.61 9.16
C HIS A 88 -8.79 0.31 9.90
N GLN A 89 -9.74 0.90 9.17
CA GLN A 89 -10.73 1.83 9.72
C GLN A 89 -11.70 1.16 10.69
N ILE A 90 -12.15 -0.08 10.39
CA ILE A 90 -12.96 -0.88 11.32
C ILE A 90 -12.20 -1.15 12.61
N ARG A 91 -10.96 -1.66 12.50
CA ARG A 91 -10.19 -2.09 13.67
C ARG A 91 -9.76 -0.93 14.58
N GLN A 92 -9.62 0.27 14.04
CA GLN A 92 -9.34 1.46 14.86
C GLN A 92 -10.59 2.15 15.43
N LEU A 93 -11.81 1.71 15.08
CA LEU A 93 -13.06 2.42 15.40
C LEU A 93 -13.04 3.90 14.96
N GLN A 94 -12.18 4.24 14.00
CA GLN A 94 -11.89 5.62 13.57
C GLN A 94 -13.08 6.28 12.89
N PHE A 95 -13.97 5.50 12.27
CA PHE A 95 -15.24 6.03 11.73
C PHE A 95 -16.11 6.74 12.77
N ARG A 96 -16.02 6.35 14.06
CA ARG A 96 -16.78 6.97 15.16
C ARG A 96 -16.00 8.05 15.91
N LYS A 97 -14.67 8.04 15.82
CA LYS A 97 -13.78 8.93 16.59
C LYS A 97 -13.22 10.09 15.77
N ASN A 98 -13.17 9.96 14.46
CA ASN A 98 -12.69 11.01 13.57
C ASN A 98 -13.75 12.08 13.37
N THR A 99 -13.32 13.33 13.35
CA THR A 99 -14.20 14.43 12.97
C THR A 99 -14.58 14.29 11.49
N PRO A 100 -15.74 14.82 11.05
CA PRO A 100 -16.14 14.77 9.64
C PRO A 100 -15.06 15.28 8.67
N THR A 101 -14.31 16.30 9.08
CA THR A 101 -13.18 16.85 8.31
C THR A 101 -12.02 15.88 8.19
N GLN A 102 -11.65 15.16 9.26
CA GLN A 102 -10.59 14.15 9.21
C GLN A 102 -11.00 12.98 8.32
N LEU A 103 -12.26 12.55 8.40
CA LEU A 103 -12.78 11.50 7.51
C LEU A 103 -12.75 11.94 6.05
N LEU A 104 -13.11 13.20 5.76
CA LEU A 104 -13.04 13.76 4.41
C LEU A 104 -11.60 13.79 3.88
N ILE A 105 -10.62 14.19 4.69
CA ILE A 105 -9.20 14.20 4.30
C ILE A 105 -8.70 12.77 4.02
N VAL A 106 -9.08 11.81 4.87
CA VAL A 106 -8.76 10.39 4.68
C VAL A 106 -9.37 9.89 3.38
N ILE A 107 -10.64 10.19 3.11
CA ILE A 107 -11.30 9.80 1.85
C ILE A 107 -10.59 10.46 0.67
N LEU A 108 -10.34 11.78 0.69
CA LEU A 108 -9.73 12.52 -0.42
C LEU A 108 -8.27 12.13 -0.68
N SER A 109 -7.52 11.67 0.31
CA SER A 109 -6.15 11.17 0.14
C SER A 109 -6.12 9.73 -0.40
N ILE A 110 -7.13 8.93 -0.07
CA ILE A 110 -7.25 7.54 -0.50
C ILE A 110 -7.93 7.42 -1.88
N PHE A 111 -8.82 8.36 -2.18
CA PHE A 111 -9.64 8.37 -3.39
C PHE A 111 -8.81 8.32 -4.67
N PRO A 112 -7.76 9.14 -4.87
CA PRO A 112 -6.94 9.08 -6.08
C PRO A 112 -6.28 7.71 -6.27
N VAL A 113 -5.89 7.07 -5.18
CA VAL A 113 -5.15 5.81 -5.24
C VAL A 113 -6.09 4.64 -5.51
N ILE A 114 -7.20 4.53 -4.80
CA ILE A 114 -8.12 3.39 -4.95
C ILE A 114 -9.06 3.58 -6.14
N PHE A 115 -9.70 4.74 -6.23
CA PHE A 115 -10.74 4.98 -7.22
C PHE A 115 -10.19 4.90 -8.64
N LEU A 116 -9.03 5.51 -8.91
CA LEU A 116 -8.43 5.45 -10.25
C LEU A 116 -8.12 4.01 -10.66
N LYS A 117 -7.61 3.17 -9.74
CA LYS A 117 -7.35 1.75 -10.00
C LYS A 117 -8.63 0.96 -10.30
N ILE A 118 -9.68 1.16 -9.51
CA ILE A 118 -10.98 0.52 -9.73
C ILE A 118 -11.60 1.00 -11.05
N ALA A 119 -11.50 2.29 -11.37
CA ALA A 119 -11.95 2.85 -12.64
C ALA A 119 -11.25 2.20 -13.83
N VAL A 120 -9.93 1.96 -13.73
CA VAL A 120 -9.19 1.18 -14.73
C VAL A 120 -9.71 -0.25 -14.84
N GLY A 121 -10.07 -0.90 -13.73
CA GLY A 121 -10.73 -2.21 -13.76
C GLY A 121 -12.02 -2.23 -14.58
N PHE A 122 -12.83 -1.17 -14.49
CA PHE A 122 -14.04 -0.99 -15.29
C PHE A 122 -13.78 -0.59 -16.75
N GLY A 123 -12.53 -0.29 -17.12
CA GLY A 123 -12.12 0.06 -18.48
C GLY A 123 -11.96 1.56 -18.74
N PHE A 124 -12.06 2.40 -17.72
CA PHE A 124 -11.75 3.83 -17.84
C PHE A 124 -10.24 4.06 -17.75
N PHE A 125 -9.72 5.13 -18.35
CA PHE A 125 -8.30 5.53 -18.24
C PHE A 125 -7.27 4.43 -18.60
N LEU A 126 -7.61 3.48 -19.48
CA LEU A 126 -6.70 2.38 -19.87
C LEU A 126 -5.37 2.88 -20.44
N ASN A 127 -5.38 4.02 -21.13
CA ASN A 127 -4.18 4.67 -21.64
C ASN A 127 -3.20 5.11 -20.53
N HIS A 128 -3.66 5.20 -19.28
CA HIS A 128 -2.88 5.57 -18.10
C HIS A 128 -2.79 4.43 -17.07
N ALA A 129 -3.14 3.19 -17.46
CA ALA A 129 -3.23 2.08 -16.54
C ALA A 129 -1.90 1.79 -15.84
N ASN A 130 -0.80 1.85 -16.59
CA ASN A 130 0.56 1.65 -16.07
C ASN A 130 0.87 2.67 -14.96
N GLU A 131 0.69 3.95 -15.23
CA GLU A 131 1.00 5.05 -14.32
C GLU A 131 0.11 5.00 -13.07
N ILE A 132 -1.18 4.71 -13.25
CA ILE A 132 -2.13 4.55 -12.14
C ILE A 132 -1.75 3.35 -11.26
N PHE A 133 -1.32 2.25 -11.87
CA PHE A 133 -0.86 1.07 -11.15
C PHE A 133 0.44 1.36 -10.39
N LEU A 134 1.42 1.99 -11.05
CA LEU A 134 2.70 2.39 -10.48
C LEU A 134 2.52 3.35 -9.30
N LEU A 135 1.65 4.36 -9.43
CA LEU A 135 1.27 5.26 -8.33
C LEU A 135 0.74 4.47 -7.13
N GLY A 136 -0.03 3.41 -7.38
CA GLY A 136 -0.52 2.51 -6.35
C GLY A 136 0.59 1.78 -5.60
N LEU A 137 1.61 1.30 -6.33
CA LEU A 137 2.75 0.61 -5.74
C LEU A 137 3.65 1.57 -4.95
N VAL A 138 3.91 2.77 -5.48
CA VAL A 138 4.66 3.82 -4.77
C VAL A 138 3.96 4.19 -3.47
N TRP A 139 2.63 4.31 -3.49
CA TRP A 139 1.84 4.57 -2.30
C TRP A 139 2.00 3.46 -1.23
N CYS A 140 2.04 2.19 -1.65
CA CYS A 140 2.29 1.06 -0.74
C CYS A 140 3.65 1.09 -0.07
N ILE A 141 4.65 1.71 -0.71
CA ILE A 141 6.00 1.87 -0.17
C ILE A 141 6.04 3.07 0.78
N PHE A 142 5.39 4.17 0.37
CA PHE A 142 5.42 5.43 1.12
C PHE A 142 4.77 5.32 2.50
N ILE A 143 3.64 4.60 2.64
CA ILE A 143 2.97 4.44 3.94
C ILE A 143 3.88 3.76 4.98
N PRO A 144 4.46 2.57 4.72
CA PRO A 144 5.44 1.94 5.60
C PRO A 144 6.64 2.83 5.93
N LEU A 145 7.20 3.54 4.95
CA LEU A 145 8.32 4.45 5.18
C LEU A 145 7.95 5.59 6.13
N TYR A 146 6.76 6.17 5.96
CA TYR A 146 6.23 7.20 6.85
C TYR A 146 6.03 6.67 8.28
N LEU A 147 5.35 5.52 8.42
CA LEU A 147 5.12 4.90 9.73
C LEU A 147 6.44 4.52 10.41
N PHE A 148 7.39 3.98 9.66
CA PHE A 148 8.74 3.68 10.12
C PHE A 148 9.47 4.93 10.62
N SER A 149 9.40 6.03 9.87
CA SER A 149 10.02 7.30 10.27
C SER A 149 9.45 7.82 11.60
N LEU A 150 8.13 7.71 11.80
CA LEU A 150 7.49 8.05 13.07
C LEU A 150 7.99 7.18 14.23
N ILE A 151 8.21 5.89 13.99
CA ILE A 151 8.72 4.94 15.00
C ILE A 151 10.14 5.31 15.41
N ILE A 152 11.02 5.60 14.45
CA ILE A 152 12.39 6.05 14.73
C ILE A 152 12.36 7.32 15.58
N LEU A 153 11.59 8.32 15.16
CA LEU A 153 11.50 9.61 15.88
C LEU A 153 11.00 9.41 17.32
N ALA A 154 10.00 8.55 17.52
CA ALA A 154 9.49 8.22 18.85
C ALA A 154 10.56 7.52 19.71
N TYR A 155 11.30 6.57 19.14
CA TYR A 155 12.37 5.85 19.85
C TYR A 155 13.53 6.78 20.22
N THR A 156 13.96 7.67 19.33
CA THR A 156 15.05 8.63 19.61
C THR A 156 14.69 9.62 20.70
N LYS A 157 13.42 10.03 20.79
CA LYS A 157 12.94 10.96 21.82
C LYS A 157 12.92 10.33 23.22
N GLN A 158 12.69 9.02 23.31
CA GLN A 158 12.63 8.29 24.58
C GLN A 158 13.99 8.10 25.27
N LYS A 159 15.10 8.34 24.56
CA LYS A 159 16.47 8.24 25.08
C LYS A 159 17.08 9.56 25.54
N THR A 160 16.40 10.68 25.29
CA THR A 160 16.87 12.03 25.63
C THR A 160 16.23 12.59 26.90
N ASP A 161 15.26 11.88 27.48
CA ASP A 161 14.65 12.15 28.78
C ASP A 161 15.15 11.13 29.82
#